data_AF-A0A9P5TVZ6-F1
#
_entry.id   AF-A0A9P5TVZ6-F1
#
_cell.length_a   1.000
_cell.length_b   1.000
_cell.length_c   1.000
_cell.angle_alpha   90.00
_cell.angle_beta   90.00
_cell.angle_gamma   90.00
#
_symmetry.space_group_name_H-M   'P 1'
#
loop_
_entity.id
_entity.type
_entity.pdbx_description
1 polymer ?
#
loop_
_entity_poly.entity_id
_entity_poly.type
_entity_poly.pdbx_seq_one_letter_code
_entity_poly.pdbx_strand_id
1 'polypeptide(L)'
;TAKVKELNAWAKVVNEGFPARKKPIKTSVPKPKLVEALAVFYQLDLSQTPVTAPAEHPITVSEHILERQWDDFVAIAEERDLAEQNGIPFLLMKNANFPDSLCIELRRLLHCYLAQVTGTPRSALVAKNGSLDSLSAIHALHEALYDSGSLTVQVDAHIPQIDSRICSNLTTQVDLMYVLNNNKSVEVLGGQTLLEACALDIKALETISSSNGLQDAIGQVESGFLQNFVNDQRVGAKNPEVWSQVRNSVSKRKRLYSVLINDFKGDKDHFFAFFTMPEKLSKSGKLLPAKPVAFRLAVEAISRCKKEVDVERSKSVYHIPDSEQFSLELWNTKWGQQNDWEIWRKLGKERYLS
;
A
#
# COMPACT_ATOMS: atom_id res chain seq x y z
N THR A 1 8.58 -30.91 -0.47
CA THR A 1 8.16 -31.53 0.82
C THR A 1 8.80 -30.80 1.98
N ALA A 2 8.02 -30.25 2.91
CA ALA A 2 8.54 -29.47 4.05
C ALA A 2 9.45 -30.30 4.99
N LYS A 3 10.45 -29.64 5.59
CA LYS A 3 11.34 -30.20 6.63
C LYS A 3 10.66 -30.14 8.01
N VAL A 4 11.07 -31.00 8.94
CA VAL A 4 10.48 -31.05 10.30
C VAL A 4 10.59 -29.71 11.03
N LYS A 5 11.72 -29.01 10.86
CA LYS A 5 11.95 -27.68 11.46
C LYS A 5 10.93 -26.63 10.98
N GLU A 6 10.55 -26.67 9.72
CA GLU A 6 9.56 -25.74 9.12
C GLU A 6 8.15 -26.05 9.67
N LEU A 7 7.77 -27.33 9.67
CA LEU A 7 6.48 -27.75 10.23
C LEU A 7 6.34 -27.39 11.71
N ASN A 8 7.43 -27.49 12.50
CA ASN A 8 7.43 -27.07 13.90
C ASN A 8 7.28 -25.56 14.06
N ALA A 9 7.91 -24.77 13.19
CA ALA A 9 7.74 -23.32 13.18
C ALA A 9 6.28 -22.95 12.86
N TRP A 10 5.66 -23.59 11.86
CA TRP A 10 4.24 -23.38 11.55
C TRP A 10 3.31 -23.78 12.70
N ALA A 11 3.55 -24.93 13.34
CA ALA A 11 2.77 -25.36 14.49
C ALA A 11 2.89 -24.37 15.67
N LYS A 12 4.07 -23.77 15.88
CA LYS A 12 4.28 -22.73 16.89
C LYS A 12 3.47 -21.46 16.58
N VAL A 13 3.55 -20.97 15.34
CA VAL A 13 2.76 -19.80 14.88
C VAL A 13 1.26 -20.05 15.05
N VAL A 14 0.77 -21.24 14.69
CA VAL A 14 -0.63 -21.61 14.87
C VAL A 14 -1.05 -21.60 16.35
N ASN A 15 -0.21 -22.10 17.25
CA ASN A 15 -0.53 -22.09 18.67
C ASN A 15 -0.52 -20.68 19.28
N GLU A 16 0.42 -19.83 18.85
CA GLU A 16 0.54 -18.45 19.33
C GLU A 16 -0.62 -17.57 18.81
N GLY A 17 -1.02 -17.74 17.54
CA GLY A 17 -2.12 -17.00 16.94
C GLY A 17 -3.51 -17.42 17.43
N PHE A 18 -3.67 -18.65 17.93
CA PHE A 18 -4.96 -19.20 18.35
C PHE A 18 -4.90 -19.81 19.76
N PRO A 19 -4.60 -19.01 20.82
CA PRO A 19 -4.40 -19.51 22.18
C PRO A 19 -5.67 -20.11 22.80
N ALA A 20 -6.85 -19.77 22.27
CA ALA A 20 -8.14 -20.27 22.76
C ALA A 20 -8.48 -21.70 22.31
N ARG A 21 -7.65 -22.35 21.48
CA ARG A 21 -7.93 -23.73 21.05
C ARG A 21 -7.80 -24.70 22.21
N LYS A 22 -8.80 -25.56 22.38
CA LYS A 22 -8.82 -26.63 23.39
C LYS A 22 -7.62 -27.59 23.30
N LYS A 23 -7.00 -27.71 22.12
CA LYS A 23 -5.87 -28.61 21.87
C LYS A 23 -4.81 -27.92 21.00
N PRO A 24 -3.70 -27.44 21.58
CA PRO A 24 -2.58 -26.93 20.79
C PRO A 24 -1.90 -28.05 19.99
N ILE A 25 -1.33 -27.69 18.84
CA ILE A 25 -0.55 -28.61 18.00
C ILE A 25 0.79 -28.89 18.71
N LYS A 26 1.11 -30.16 18.98
CA LYS A 26 2.37 -30.53 19.64
C LYS A 26 3.54 -30.39 18.66
N THR A 27 4.56 -29.61 19.02
CA THR A 27 5.76 -29.30 18.19
C THR A 27 6.90 -30.32 18.30
N SER A 28 6.71 -31.41 19.04
CA SER A 28 7.73 -32.47 19.23
C SER A 28 7.17 -33.85 18.92
N VAL A 29 6.39 -33.96 17.84
CA VAL A 29 5.84 -35.22 17.35
C VAL A 29 6.51 -35.64 16.02
N PRO A 30 6.48 -36.93 15.67
CA PRO A 30 6.99 -37.39 14.38
C PRO A 30 6.35 -36.64 13.20
N LYS A 31 7.15 -36.39 12.14
CA LYS A 31 6.75 -35.67 10.92
C LYS A 31 5.33 -35.98 10.41
N PRO A 32 4.90 -37.25 10.23
CA PRO A 32 3.57 -37.54 9.69
C PRO A 32 2.43 -37.00 10.58
N LYS A 33 2.55 -37.13 11.91
CA LYS A 33 1.54 -36.61 12.85
C LYS A 33 1.48 -35.08 12.83
N LEU A 34 2.62 -34.44 12.61
CA LEU A 34 2.73 -32.99 12.53
C LEU A 34 2.06 -32.46 11.24
N VAL A 35 2.29 -33.13 10.11
CA VAL A 35 1.63 -32.84 8.82
C VAL A 35 0.11 -33.02 8.94
N GLU A 36 -0.35 -34.12 9.53
CA GLU A 36 -1.78 -34.39 9.76
C GLU A 36 -2.42 -33.32 10.65
N ALA A 37 -1.79 -32.96 11.78
CA ALA A 37 -2.32 -31.94 12.67
C ALA A 37 -2.42 -30.55 12.02
N LEU A 38 -1.42 -30.18 11.19
CA LEU A 38 -1.44 -28.94 10.42
C LEU A 38 -2.47 -28.99 9.29
N ALA A 39 -2.62 -30.12 8.60
CA ALA A 39 -3.64 -30.30 7.57
C ALA A 39 -5.05 -30.16 8.13
N VAL A 40 -5.33 -30.79 9.28
CA VAL A 40 -6.61 -30.62 10.00
C VAL A 40 -6.84 -29.17 10.41
N PHE A 41 -5.79 -28.43 10.81
CA PHE A 41 -5.91 -27.02 11.15
C PHE A 41 -6.28 -26.14 9.95
N TYR A 42 -5.62 -26.36 8.81
CA TYR A 42 -5.84 -25.60 7.58
C TYR A 42 -6.95 -26.16 6.69
N GLN A 43 -7.63 -27.22 7.13
CA GLN A 43 -8.66 -27.93 6.35
C GLN A 43 -8.13 -28.44 4.99
N LEU A 44 -6.88 -28.92 4.98
CA LEU A 44 -6.26 -29.51 3.81
C LEU A 44 -6.55 -31.00 3.75
N ASP A 45 -7.04 -31.48 2.61
CA ASP A 45 -7.23 -32.91 2.35
C ASP A 45 -5.92 -33.54 1.89
N LEU A 46 -5.28 -34.32 2.77
CA LEU A 46 -4.01 -35.01 2.46
C LEU A 46 -4.20 -36.21 1.53
N SER A 47 -5.44 -36.68 1.32
CA SER A 47 -5.72 -37.78 0.40
C SER A 47 -5.75 -37.34 -1.05
N GLN A 48 -5.96 -36.04 -1.28
CA GLN A 48 -5.79 -35.44 -2.60
C GLN A 48 -4.30 -35.44 -2.91
N THR A 49 -3.89 -36.31 -3.83
CA THR A 49 -2.61 -36.15 -4.51
C THR A 49 -2.62 -34.73 -5.07
N PRO A 50 -1.62 -33.87 -4.79
CA PRO A 50 -1.59 -32.55 -5.37
C PRO A 50 -1.74 -32.74 -6.86
N VAL A 51 -2.88 -32.30 -7.40
CA VAL A 51 -3.10 -32.27 -8.85
C VAL A 51 -1.89 -31.51 -9.34
N THR A 52 -0.99 -32.19 -10.06
CA THR A 52 0.11 -31.54 -10.75
C THR A 52 -0.56 -30.43 -11.51
N ALA A 53 -0.38 -29.19 -11.05
CA ALA A 53 -1.08 -28.06 -11.63
C ALA A 53 -0.82 -28.17 -13.14
N PRO A 54 -1.87 -28.26 -13.97
CA PRO A 54 -1.66 -28.20 -15.41
C PRO A 54 -0.80 -26.96 -15.63
N ALA A 55 0.36 -27.14 -16.29
CA ALA A 55 1.36 -26.10 -16.47
C ALA A 55 0.63 -24.77 -16.68
N GLU A 56 0.73 -23.87 -15.70
CA GLU A 56 -0.07 -22.65 -15.67
C GLU A 56 0.08 -21.99 -17.02
N HIS A 57 -1.01 -21.98 -17.80
CA HIS A 57 -1.04 -21.14 -18.98
C HIS A 57 -0.71 -19.72 -18.53
N PRO A 58 0.09 -18.97 -19.30
CA PRO A 58 0.46 -17.60 -18.96
C PRO A 58 -0.78 -16.87 -18.49
N ILE A 59 -0.71 -16.26 -17.29
CA ILE A 59 -1.80 -15.45 -16.75
C ILE A 59 -2.22 -14.52 -17.88
N THR A 60 -3.42 -14.74 -18.42
CA THR A 60 -4.00 -13.83 -19.40
C THR A 60 -4.23 -12.53 -18.67
N VAL A 61 -3.34 -11.57 -18.92
CA VAL A 61 -3.49 -10.20 -18.44
C VAL A 61 -4.85 -9.74 -18.97
N SER A 62 -5.80 -9.50 -18.07
CA SER A 62 -7.12 -9.05 -18.50
C SER A 62 -6.99 -7.68 -19.16
N GLU A 63 -7.81 -7.40 -20.15
CA GLU A 63 -7.87 -6.13 -20.87
C GLU A 63 -7.92 -4.93 -19.90
N HIS A 64 -8.72 -5.07 -18.84
CA HIS A 64 -8.81 -4.08 -17.75
C HIS A 64 -7.49 -3.85 -16.99
N ILE A 65 -6.62 -4.86 -16.85
CA ILE A 65 -5.30 -4.65 -16.22
C ILE A 65 -4.40 -3.83 -17.15
N LEU A 66 -4.43 -4.10 -18.46
CA LEU A 66 -3.67 -3.33 -19.45
C LEU A 66 -4.17 -1.88 -19.52
N GLU A 67 -5.49 -1.67 -19.55
CA GLU A 67 -6.09 -0.32 -19.51
C GLU A 67 -5.62 0.46 -18.29
N ARG A 68 -5.68 -0.15 -17.10
CA ARG A 68 -5.26 0.51 -15.86
C ARG A 68 -3.77 0.83 -15.83
N GLN A 69 -2.93 -0.09 -16.30
CA GLN A 69 -1.50 0.17 -16.45
C GLN A 69 -1.26 1.31 -17.42
N TRP A 70 -2.10 1.43 -18.46
CA TRP A 70 -1.97 2.53 -19.40
C TRP A 70 -2.33 3.88 -18.79
N ASP A 71 -3.44 3.93 -18.05
CA ASP A 71 -3.87 5.13 -17.32
C ASP A 71 -2.79 5.61 -16.34
N ASP A 72 -2.16 4.68 -15.62
CA ASP A 72 -1.08 5.00 -14.68
C ASP A 72 0.14 5.63 -15.40
N PHE A 73 0.51 5.14 -16.58
CA PHE A 73 1.60 5.73 -17.37
C PHE A 73 1.23 7.09 -17.97
N VAL A 74 -0.02 7.30 -18.38
CA VAL A 74 -0.49 8.62 -18.85
C VAL A 74 -0.40 9.63 -17.72
N ALA A 75 -0.88 9.29 -16.52
CA ALA A 75 -0.80 10.16 -15.35
C ALA A 75 0.66 10.52 -14.99
N ILE A 76 1.57 9.54 -15.08
CA ILE A 76 3.02 9.75 -14.90
C ILE A 76 3.60 10.73 -15.94
N ALA A 77 3.17 10.62 -17.21
CA ALA A 77 3.61 11.54 -18.27
C ALA A 77 3.10 12.97 -18.02
N GLU A 78 1.84 13.14 -17.62
CA GLU A 78 1.26 14.43 -17.30
C GLU A 78 1.95 15.11 -16.09
N GLU A 79 2.21 14.35 -15.01
CA GLU A 79 2.94 14.86 -13.84
C GLU A 79 4.34 15.35 -14.23
N ARG A 80 5.02 14.61 -15.11
CA ARG A 80 6.33 15.00 -15.64
C ARG A 80 6.26 16.30 -16.44
N ASP A 81 5.34 16.42 -17.38
CA ASP A 81 5.21 17.60 -18.22
C ASP A 81 4.92 18.83 -17.36
N LEU A 82 4.08 18.67 -16.33
CA LEU A 82 3.81 19.72 -15.35
C LEU A 82 5.07 20.10 -14.55
N ALA A 83 5.86 19.12 -14.10
CA ALA A 83 7.11 19.39 -13.40
C ALA A 83 8.10 20.16 -14.29
N GLU A 84 8.23 19.76 -15.56
CA GLU A 84 9.10 20.40 -16.55
C GLU A 84 8.67 21.85 -16.84
N GLN A 85 7.36 22.10 -17.02
CA GLN A 85 6.81 23.45 -17.20
C GLN A 85 7.08 24.37 -16.01
N ASN A 86 7.13 23.81 -14.80
CA ASN A 86 7.38 24.57 -13.58
C ASN A 86 8.87 24.67 -13.21
N GLY A 87 9.78 24.10 -14.02
CA GLY A 87 11.21 24.06 -13.70
C GLY A 87 11.55 23.22 -12.47
N ILE A 88 10.67 22.27 -12.13
CA ILE A 88 10.82 21.36 -10.98
C ILE A 88 11.33 20.01 -11.50
N PRO A 89 12.35 19.39 -10.87
CA PRO A 89 12.80 18.06 -11.28
C PRO A 89 11.68 17.02 -11.04
N PHE A 90 11.30 16.31 -12.09
CA PHE A 90 10.37 15.17 -12.01
C PHE A 90 11.07 13.97 -11.33
N LEU A 91 10.53 13.51 -10.21
CA LEU A 91 11.07 12.40 -9.43
C LEU A 91 10.15 11.19 -9.56
N LEU A 92 10.38 10.35 -10.57
CA LEU A 92 9.70 9.07 -10.78
C LEU A 92 10.12 8.08 -9.68
N MET A 93 9.50 8.21 -8.50
CA MET A 93 9.79 7.49 -7.26
C MET A 93 11.13 7.85 -6.58
N LYS A 94 11.04 8.51 -5.42
CA LYS A 94 12.19 8.93 -4.59
C LYS A 94 13.18 7.84 -4.13
N ASN A 95 12.91 6.54 -4.37
CA ASN A 95 13.68 5.43 -3.77
C ASN A 95 14.09 4.30 -4.74
N ALA A 96 13.94 4.46 -6.05
CA ALA A 96 14.40 3.46 -7.00
C ALA A 96 15.56 4.00 -7.83
N ASN A 97 16.76 3.44 -7.63
CA ASN A 97 17.89 3.62 -8.53
C ASN A 97 17.58 2.94 -9.86
N PHE A 98 16.74 3.55 -10.68
CA PHE A 98 16.61 3.15 -12.07
C PHE A 98 17.81 3.70 -12.85
N PRO A 99 18.49 2.88 -13.66
CA PRO A 99 19.55 3.38 -14.51
C PRO A 99 18.95 4.31 -15.57
N ASP A 100 19.60 5.45 -15.82
CA ASP A 100 19.18 6.47 -16.81
C ASP A 100 18.83 5.86 -18.18
N SER A 101 19.43 4.72 -18.52
CA SER A 101 19.16 3.96 -19.74
C SER A 101 17.70 3.51 -19.87
N LEU A 102 17.01 3.15 -18.77
CA LEU A 102 15.62 2.72 -18.81
C LEU A 102 14.67 3.90 -19.10
N CYS A 103 14.94 5.05 -18.48
CA CYS A 103 14.20 6.29 -18.73
C CYS A 103 14.39 6.78 -20.18
N ILE A 104 15.59 6.62 -20.75
CA ILE A 104 15.88 6.93 -22.16
C ILE A 104 15.12 5.99 -23.10
N GLU A 105 15.04 4.70 -22.77
CA GLU A 105 14.39 3.73 -23.65
C GLU A 105 12.85 3.83 -23.60
N LEU A 106 12.28 4.13 -22.43
CA LEU A 106 10.87 4.49 -22.29
C LEU A 106 10.53 5.77 -23.07
N ARG A 107 11.42 6.79 -23.05
CA ARG A 107 11.26 7.98 -23.91
C ARG A 107 11.24 7.64 -25.39
N ARG A 108 12.13 6.75 -25.84
CA ARG A 108 12.20 6.34 -27.25
C ARG A 108 10.93 5.59 -27.67
N LEU A 109 10.46 4.66 -26.86
CA LEU A 109 9.21 3.93 -27.13
C LEU A 109 8.00 4.88 -27.19
N LEU A 110 7.88 5.80 -26.25
CA LEU A 110 6.80 6.79 -26.24
C LEU A 110 6.87 7.73 -27.47
N HIS A 111 8.07 8.19 -27.85
CA HIS A 111 8.24 9.03 -29.05
C HIS A 111 7.95 8.28 -30.35
N CYS A 112 8.35 7.02 -30.48
CA CYS A 112 8.03 6.20 -31.64
C CYS A 112 6.52 5.99 -31.78
N TYR A 113 5.82 5.78 -30.66
CA TYR A 113 4.37 5.64 -30.64
C TYR A 113 3.66 6.94 -31.04
N LEU A 114 4.05 8.08 -30.46
CA LEU A 114 3.47 9.39 -30.79
C LEU A 114 3.81 9.84 -32.23
N ALA A 115 4.98 9.48 -32.75
CA ALA A 115 5.35 9.73 -34.15
C ALA A 115 4.54 8.87 -35.13
N GLN A 116 4.18 7.64 -34.76
CA GLN A 116 3.31 6.78 -35.57
C GLN A 116 1.85 7.28 -35.58
N VAL A 117 1.39 7.91 -34.49
CA VAL A 117 0.06 8.55 -34.42
C VAL A 117 0.00 9.81 -35.28
N THR A 118 1.13 10.49 -35.53
CA THR A 118 1.17 11.79 -36.23
C THR A 118 1.67 11.74 -37.67
N GLY A 119 2.26 10.62 -38.12
CA GLY A 119 2.77 10.45 -39.48
C GLY A 119 2.34 9.13 -40.12
N THR A 120 1.44 9.18 -41.11
CA THR A 120 1.21 8.04 -42.02
C THR A 120 1.81 8.31 -43.40
N PRO A 121 2.53 7.34 -44.01
CA PRO A 121 2.53 7.16 -45.45
C PRO A 121 1.20 6.49 -45.83
N ARG A 122 0.29 7.31 -46.33
CA ARG A 122 -1.14 7.07 -46.60
C ARG A 122 -1.46 6.04 -47.71
N SER A 123 -0.52 5.19 -48.11
CA SER A 123 -0.63 4.44 -49.38
C SER A 123 -1.03 2.96 -49.25
N ALA A 124 -1.01 2.37 -48.05
CA ALA A 124 -1.26 0.92 -47.89
C ALA A 124 -2.65 0.54 -47.33
N LEU A 125 -3.54 1.51 -47.06
CA LEU A 125 -4.78 1.28 -46.31
C LEU A 125 -6.07 1.70 -47.04
N VAL A 126 -6.07 1.63 -48.37
CA VAL A 126 -7.29 1.87 -49.21
C VAL A 126 -8.15 0.61 -49.35
N ALA A 127 -7.98 -0.41 -48.50
CA ALA A 127 -8.81 -1.63 -48.57
C ALA A 127 -9.37 -2.06 -47.23
N LYS A 128 -10.15 -1.18 -46.57
CA LYS A 128 -11.41 -1.53 -45.86
C LYS A 128 -11.96 -0.27 -45.18
N ASN A 129 -13.16 0.12 -45.58
CA ASN A 129 -13.91 1.22 -44.97
C ASN A 129 -14.19 0.93 -43.49
N GLY A 130 -13.59 1.69 -42.59
CA GLY A 130 -13.88 1.65 -41.15
C GLY A 130 -13.06 2.70 -40.40
N SER A 131 -13.72 3.44 -39.51
CA SER A 131 -13.12 4.49 -38.67
C SER A 131 -11.85 4.02 -37.94
N LEU A 132 -10.85 4.90 -37.87
CA LEU A 132 -9.57 4.70 -37.18
C LEU A 132 -9.66 4.79 -35.64
N ASP A 133 -10.84 5.09 -35.09
CA ASP A 133 -11.04 5.26 -33.64
C ASP A 133 -11.40 3.97 -32.90
N SER A 134 -11.26 2.80 -33.52
CA SER A 134 -11.60 1.53 -32.88
C SER A 134 -10.37 0.70 -32.54
N LEU A 135 -10.32 0.18 -31.31
CA LEU A 135 -9.36 -0.80 -30.78
C LEU A 135 -9.11 -1.97 -31.76
N SER A 136 -10.10 -2.28 -32.60
CA SER A 136 -10.07 -3.24 -33.70
C SER A 136 -8.95 -2.99 -34.72
N ALA A 137 -8.62 -1.72 -35.00
CA ALA A 137 -7.55 -1.35 -35.93
C ALA A 137 -6.16 -1.61 -35.33
N ILE A 138 -6.01 -1.39 -34.01
CA ILE A 138 -4.78 -1.70 -33.26
C ILE A 138 -4.61 -3.21 -33.16
N HIS A 139 -5.69 -3.94 -32.88
CA HIS A 139 -5.67 -5.41 -32.84
C HIS A 139 -5.34 -6.04 -34.20
N ALA A 140 -5.87 -5.47 -35.30
CA ALA A 140 -5.54 -5.89 -36.66
C ALA A 140 -4.07 -5.61 -37.03
N LEU A 141 -3.49 -4.50 -36.54
CA LEU A 141 -2.07 -4.19 -36.74
C LEU A 141 -1.18 -5.17 -35.95
N HIS A 142 -1.58 -5.50 -34.73
CA HIS A 142 -0.90 -6.46 -33.87
C HIS A 142 -0.94 -7.89 -34.46
N GLU A 143 -2.08 -8.32 -35.00
CA GLU A 143 -2.24 -9.60 -35.71
C GLU A 143 -1.41 -9.65 -37.01
N ALA A 144 -1.40 -8.58 -37.80
CA ALA A 144 -0.60 -8.52 -39.05
C ALA A 144 0.92 -8.62 -38.81
N LEU A 145 1.39 -8.10 -37.67
CA LEU A 145 2.77 -8.24 -37.21
C LEU A 145 3.07 -9.65 -36.68
N TYR A 146 2.06 -10.38 -36.22
CA TYR A 146 2.17 -11.75 -35.71
C TYR A 146 2.15 -12.82 -36.82
N ASP A 147 1.33 -12.62 -37.86
CA ASP A 147 1.11 -13.63 -38.92
C ASP A 147 2.13 -13.56 -40.07
N SER A 148 2.87 -12.45 -40.21
CA SER A 148 3.89 -12.31 -41.26
C SER A 148 5.25 -12.86 -40.81
N GLY A 149 5.34 -14.18 -40.68
CA GLY A 149 6.55 -14.94 -40.28
C GLY A 149 7.80 -14.79 -41.17
N SER A 150 7.85 -13.81 -42.07
CA SER A 150 9.05 -13.30 -42.74
C SER A 150 8.59 -12.17 -43.68
N LEU A 151 8.93 -10.93 -43.35
CA LEU A 151 8.77 -9.79 -44.25
C LEU A 151 10.15 -9.47 -44.84
N THR A 152 10.52 -10.14 -45.94
CA THR A 152 11.58 -9.63 -46.81
C THR A 152 11.06 -8.39 -47.52
N VAL A 153 11.35 -7.22 -46.96
CA VAL A 153 11.11 -5.94 -47.63
C VAL A 153 12.11 -5.85 -48.79
N GLN A 154 11.68 -6.18 -50.01
CA GLN A 154 12.38 -5.69 -51.19
C GLN A 154 12.10 -4.19 -51.28
N VAL A 155 13.09 -3.40 -50.89
CA VAL A 155 13.10 -1.96 -51.14
C VAL A 155 13.36 -1.77 -52.62
N ASP A 156 12.30 -1.46 -53.36
CA ASP A 156 12.43 -1.05 -54.76
C ASP A 156 13.21 0.26 -54.81
N ALA A 157 14.28 0.25 -55.60
CA ALA A 157 15.36 1.22 -55.52
C ALA A 157 14.98 2.56 -56.14
N HIS A 158 14.20 3.39 -55.44
CA HIS A 158 14.07 4.82 -55.74
C HIS A 158 13.64 5.66 -54.53
N ILE A 159 14.42 5.59 -53.45
CA ILE A 159 14.39 6.60 -52.37
C ILE A 159 15.85 6.88 -51.95
N PRO A 160 16.35 8.14 -51.99
CA PRO A 160 17.72 8.42 -51.61
C PRO A 160 17.87 8.43 -50.09
N GLN A 161 18.82 7.62 -49.62
CA GLN A 161 19.51 7.69 -48.32
C GLN A 161 18.63 7.79 -47.07
N ILE A 162 18.06 6.65 -46.67
CA ILE A 162 17.82 6.39 -45.25
C ILE A 162 19.14 5.90 -44.64
N ASP A 163 19.58 6.56 -43.58
CA ASP A 163 20.82 6.28 -42.85
C ASP A 163 20.85 4.81 -42.40
N SER A 164 21.87 4.07 -42.85
CA SER A 164 22.12 2.66 -42.56
C SER A 164 22.11 2.30 -41.06
N ARG A 165 22.29 3.28 -40.16
CA ARG A 165 22.19 3.11 -38.70
C ARG A 165 20.76 2.86 -38.20
N ILE A 166 19.74 3.28 -38.94
CA ILE A 166 18.34 3.09 -38.55
C ILE A 166 17.92 1.63 -38.81
N CYS A 167 18.35 1.05 -39.93
CA CYS A 167 18.05 -0.34 -40.26
C CYS A 167 18.75 -1.33 -39.31
N SER A 168 19.99 -1.09 -38.89
CA SER A 168 20.68 -1.99 -37.94
C SER A 168 20.03 -1.98 -36.55
N ASN A 169 19.48 -0.85 -36.11
CA ASN A 169 18.84 -0.74 -34.80
C ASN A 169 17.48 -1.43 -34.73
N LEU A 170 16.72 -1.44 -35.82
CA LEU A 170 15.44 -2.16 -35.93
C LEU A 170 15.64 -3.68 -35.89
N THR A 171 16.67 -4.20 -36.56
CA THR A 171 17.01 -5.63 -36.49
C THR A 171 17.42 -6.03 -35.07
N THR A 172 18.20 -5.17 -34.38
CA THR A 172 18.61 -5.41 -32.99
C THR A 172 17.42 -5.33 -32.01
N GLN A 173 16.40 -4.51 -32.30
CA GLN A 173 15.17 -4.42 -31.51
C GLN A 173 14.27 -5.66 -31.67
N VAL A 174 14.15 -6.18 -32.88
CA VAL A 174 13.41 -7.42 -33.16
C VAL A 174 14.12 -8.61 -32.52
N ASP A 175 15.46 -8.66 -32.55
CA ASP A 175 16.23 -9.70 -31.86
C ASP A 175 16.13 -9.59 -30.33
N LEU A 176 16.11 -8.38 -29.76
CA LEU A 176 15.89 -8.20 -28.31
C LEU A 176 14.48 -8.62 -27.87
N MET A 177 13.46 -8.29 -28.66
CA MET A 177 12.10 -8.78 -28.40
C MET A 177 12.00 -10.30 -28.59
N TYR A 178 12.67 -10.87 -29.59
CA TYR A 178 12.72 -12.31 -29.81
C TYR A 178 13.47 -13.04 -28.68
N VAL A 179 14.55 -12.47 -28.14
CA VAL A 179 15.30 -13.01 -26.99
C VAL A 179 14.52 -12.88 -25.69
N LEU A 180 13.81 -11.77 -25.47
CA LEU A 180 12.94 -11.60 -24.30
C LEU A 180 11.73 -12.55 -24.35
N ASN A 181 11.22 -12.86 -25.55
CA ASN A 181 10.04 -13.71 -25.72
C ASN A 181 10.37 -15.21 -25.86
N ASN A 182 11.57 -15.58 -26.32
CA ASN A 182 12.01 -16.98 -26.50
C ASN A 182 12.98 -17.49 -25.42
N ASN A 183 13.29 -16.69 -24.39
CA ASN A 183 13.93 -17.22 -23.18
C ASN A 183 12.93 -18.09 -22.38
N LYS A 184 12.70 -19.30 -22.91
CA LYS A 184 12.17 -20.47 -22.21
C LYS A 184 13.17 -20.92 -21.15
N SER A 185 13.32 -20.13 -20.10
CA SER A 185 13.88 -20.45 -18.78
C SER A 185 14.15 -19.15 -18.03
N VAL A 186 13.13 -18.31 -17.89
CA VAL A 186 13.06 -17.48 -16.69
C VAL A 186 12.82 -18.47 -15.55
N GLU A 187 13.92 -18.91 -14.93
CA GLU A 187 13.86 -19.61 -13.66
C GLU A 187 12.90 -18.85 -12.75
N VAL A 188 12.00 -19.60 -12.13
CA VAL A 188 10.96 -19.13 -11.22
C VAL A 188 11.60 -18.41 -10.03
N LEU A 189 11.98 -17.15 -10.23
CA LEU A 189 12.23 -16.15 -9.20
C LEU A 189 10.89 -15.61 -8.64
N GLY A 190 9.76 -16.01 -9.23
CA GLY A 190 8.42 -15.46 -8.96
C GLY A 190 7.68 -16.04 -7.75
N GLY A 191 8.14 -17.14 -7.15
CA GLY A 191 7.50 -17.70 -5.95
C GLY A 191 7.98 -17.06 -4.65
N GLN A 192 9.27 -16.69 -4.59
CA GLN A 192 9.91 -16.19 -3.38
C GLN A 192 9.55 -14.72 -3.13
N THR A 193 9.46 -13.92 -4.20
CA THR A 193 9.06 -12.51 -4.13
C THR A 193 7.60 -12.31 -3.75
N LEU A 194 6.69 -13.16 -4.24
CA LEU A 194 5.26 -13.10 -3.85
C LEU A 194 5.07 -13.49 -2.38
N LEU A 195 5.74 -14.56 -1.93
CA LEU A 195 5.67 -14.99 -0.53
C LEU A 195 6.30 -13.96 0.41
N GLU A 196 7.39 -13.31 0.00
CA GLU A 196 8.02 -12.20 0.73
C GLU A 196 7.12 -10.98 0.82
N ALA A 197 6.45 -10.61 -0.28
CA ALA A 197 5.45 -9.53 -0.28
C ALA A 197 4.27 -9.85 0.66
N CYS A 198 3.75 -11.08 0.60
CA CYS A 198 2.70 -11.53 1.52
C CYS A 198 3.19 -11.59 2.98
N ALA A 199 4.44 -11.97 3.23
CA ALA A 199 5.01 -12.00 4.57
C ALA A 199 5.15 -10.59 5.16
N LEU A 200 5.50 -9.60 4.34
CA LEU A 200 5.50 -8.18 4.74
C LEU A 200 4.09 -7.70 5.10
N ASP A 201 3.08 -8.04 4.29
CA ASP A 201 1.67 -7.71 4.57
C ASP A 201 1.19 -8.37 5.89
N ILE A 202 1.52 -9.65 6.11
CA ILE A 202 1.14 -10.37 7.34
C ILE A 202 1.82 -9.76 8.57
N LYS A 203 3.14 -9.53 8.50
CA LYS A 203 3.89 -8.91 9.60
C LYS A 203 3.37 -7.50 9.87
N ALA A 204 3.00 -6.76 8.83
CA ALA A 204 2.43 -5.44 8.96
C ALA A 204 1.06 -5.47 9.66
N LEU A 205 0.20 -6.44 9.31
CA LEU A 205 -1.07 -6.69 9.98
C LEU A 205 -0.90 -7.07 11.45
N GLU A 206 0.07 -7.93 11.76
CA GLU A 206 0.43 -8.28 13.13
C GLU A 206 0.92 -7.05 13.90
N THR A 207 1.72 -6.19 13.27
CA THR A 207 2.25 -4.97 13.90
C THR A 207 1.15 -3.92 14.12
N ILE A 208 0.12 -3.87 13.26
CA ILE A 208 -1.05 -2.99 13.44
C ILE A 208 -1.99 -3.53 14.51
N SER A 209 -2.11 -4.86 14.62
CA SER A 209 -3.03 -5.53 15.54
C SER A 209 -2.44 -5.71 16.94
N SER A 210 -1.12 -5.84 17.04
CA SER A 210 -0.41 -5.95 18.31
C SER A 210 -0.53 -4.64 19.09
N SER A 211 -0.62 -4.77 20.41
CA SER A 211 -0.78 -3.67 21.37
C SER A 211 0.51 -2.86 21.48
N ASN A 212 0.85 -2.13 20.43
CA ASN A 212 2.01 -1.28 20.40
C ASN A 212 1.75 -0.02 21.24
N GLY A 213 2.82 0.53 21.80
CA GLY A 213 2.74 1.74 22.62
C GLY A 213 2.27 2.95 21.80
N LEU A 214 1.98 4.06 22.47
CA LEU A 214 1.67 5.33 21.79
C LEU A 214 2.78 5.76 20.84
N GLN A 215 4.05 5.55 21.22
CA GLN A 215 5.22 5.90 20.42
C GLN A 215 5.23 5.17 19.08
N ASP A 216 5.06 3.85 19.11
CA ASP A 216 5.03 3.03 17.90
C ASP A 216 3.86 3.40 16.98
N ALA A 217 2.69 3.68 17.56
CA ALA A 217 1.52 4.09 16.80
C ALA A 217 1.75 5.41 16.06
N ILE A 218 2.43 6.38 16.69
CA ILE A 218 2.84 7.64 16.06
C ILE A 218 3.90 7.39 14.99
N GLY A 219 4.95 6.61 15.30
CA GLY A 219 6.01 6.30 14.34
C GLY A 219 5.53 5.58 13.08
N GLN A 220 4.50 4.73 13.19
CA GLN A 220 3.85 4.09 12.04
C GLN A 220 3.13 5.09 11.12
N VAL A 221 2.56 6.17 11.67
CA VAL A 221 1.91 7.21 10.86
C VAL A 221 2.97 8.05 10.16
N GLU A 222 4.02 8.44 10.89
CA GLU A 222 5.10 9.30 10.38
C GLU A 222 5.95 8.65 9.29
N SER A 223 6.22 7.34 9.43
CA SER A 223 6.97 6.57 8.42
C SER A 223 6.22 6.40 7.10
N GLY A 224 4.96 6.84 7.00
CA GLY A 224 4.12 6.59 5.83
C GLY A 224 3.66 5.14 5.70
N PHE A 225 4.00 4.27 6.64
CA PHE A 225 3.65 2.85 6.62
C PHE A 225 2.13 2.63 6.50
N LEU A 226 1.32 3.48 7.14
CA LEU A 226 -0.14 3.40 7.04
C LEU A 226 -0.70 3.81 5.67
N GLN A 227 0.08 4.50 4.83
CA GLN A 227 -0.39 4.98 3.53
C GLN A 227 -0.61 3.81 2.56
N ASN A 228 0.22 2.77 2.66
CA ASN A 228 0.10 1.54 1.87
C ASN A 228 -1.28 0.87 2.08
N PHE A 229 -1.84 0.95 3.30
CA PHE A 229 -3.14 0.36 3.63
C PHE A 229 -4.35 1.20 3.20
N VAL A 230 -4.14 2.48 2.93
CA VAL A 230 -5.20 3.42 2.56
C VAL A 230 -5.43 3.39 1.06
N ASN A 231 -4.34 3.33 0.29
CA ASN A 231 -4.38 3.31 -1.17
C ASN A 231 -4.79 1.92 -1.70
N ASP A 232 -4.45 0.85 -0.98
CA ASP A 232 -4.86 -0.53 -1.30
C ASP A 232 -6.34 -0.80 -0.96
N GLN A 233 -7.25 -0.07 -1.61
CA GLN A 233 -8.64 -0.52 -1.75
C GLN A 233 -8.66 -1.76 -2.65
N ARG A 234 -8.20 -2.90 -2.13
CA ARG A 234 -8.22 -4.18 -2.86
C ARG A 234 -9.68 -4.60 -3.04
N VAL A 235 -10.26 -4.20 -4.18
CA VAL A 235 -11.53 -4.71 -4.70
C VAL A 235 -11.36 -6.23 -4.81
N GLY A 236 -12.19 -7.00 -4.09
CA GLY A 236 -12.07 -8.46 -4.02
C GLY A 236 -11.29 -9.01 -2.82
N ALA A 237 -11.08 -8.22 -1.76
CA ALA A 237 -10.53 -8.73 -0.51
C ALA A 237 -11.30 -9.97 -0.01
N LYS A 238 -10.61 -11.12 0.07
CA LYS A 238 -11.21 -12.43 0.45
C LYS A 238 -11.85 -12.47 1.84
N ASN A 239 -11.57 -11.50 2.72
CA ASN A 239 -12.17 -11.39 4.04
C ASN A 239 -12.48 -9.92 4.40
N PRO A 240 -13.73 -9.45 4.22
CA PRO A 240 -14.10 -8.06 4.50
C PRO A 240 -14.01 -7.69 5.99
N GLU A 241 -14.17 -8.67 6.88
CA GLU A 241 -14.12 -8.43 8.33
C GLU A 241 -12.71 -8.08 8.81
N VAL A 242 -11.70 -8.84 8.36
CA VAL A 242 -10.28 -8.56 8.67
C VAL A 242 -9.91 -7.16 8.18
N TRP A 243 -10.29 -6.81 6.95
CA TRP A 243 -10.00 -5.48 6.41
C TRP A 243 -10.72 -4.36 7.15
N SER A 244 -11.94 -4.59 7.64
CA SER A 244 -12.62 -3.64 8.52
C SER A 244 -11.84 -3.39 9.81
N GLN A 245 -11.32 -4.45 10.45
CA GLN A 245 -10.50 -4.33 11.66
C GLN A 245 -9.19 -3.56 11.40
N VAL A 246 -8.55 -3.81 10.25
CA VAL A 246 -7.33 -3.11 9.83
C VAL A 246 -7.61 -1.63 9.59
N ARG A 247 -8.64 -1.30 8.82
CA ARG A 247 -9.05 0.10 8.59
C ARG A 247 -9.38 0.81 9.89
N ASN A 248 -10.11 0.16 10.79
CA ASN A 248 -10.39 0.72 12.11
C ASN A 248 -9.10 1.00 12.88
N SER A 249 -8.12 0.11 12.82
CA SER A 249 -6.83 0.26 13.48
C SER A 249 -5.98 1.38 12.86
N VAL A 250 -6.00 1.52 11.53
CA VAL A 250 -5.35 2.63 10.80
C VAL A 250 -6.01 3.96 11.19
N SER A 251 -7.34 4.05 11.15
CA SER A 251 -8.11 5.25 11.49
C SER A 251 -7.86 5.70 12.93
N LYS A 252 -7.78 4.76 13.88
CA LYS A 252 -7.45 5.07 15.28
C LYS A 252 -6.06 5.69 15.43
N ARG A 253 -5.05 5.16 14.72
CA ARG A 253 -3.68 5.71 14.72
C ARG A 253 -3.61 7.09 14.08
N LYS A 254 -4.24 7.27 12.92
CA LYS A 254 -4.35 8.59 12.26
C LYS A 254 -5.02 9.60 13.18
N ARG A 255 -6.11 9.21 13.86
CA ARG A 255 -6.80 10.09 14.82
C ARG A 255 -5.92 10.49 15.99
N LEU A 256 -5.13 9.56 16.54
CA LEU A 256 -4.16 9.86 17.59
C LEU A 256 -3.07 10.82 17.09
N TYR A 257 -2.55 10.58 15.88
CA TYR A 257 -1.57 11.48 15.25
C TYR A 257 -2.14 12.88 15.00
N SER A 258 -3.41 13.00 14.61
CA SER A 258 -4.07 14.30 14.50
C SER A 258 -4.12 15.05 15.82
N VAL A 259 -4.22 14.36 16.96
CA VAL A 259 -4.13 15.02 18.29
C VAL A 259 -2.72 15.56 18.51
N LEU A 260 -1.69 14.77 18.21
CA LEU A 260 -0.30 15.24 18.30
C LEU A 260 -0.07 16.51 17.47
N ILE A 261 -0.53 16.53 16.23
CA ILE A 261 -0.32 17.67 15.33
C ILE A 261 -1.19 18.88 15.73
N ASN A 262 -2.48 18.68 15.98
CA ASN A 262 -3.41 19.81 16.16
C ASN A 262 -3.40 20.34 17.59
N ASP A 263 -3.45 19.46 18.60
CA ASP A 263 -3.58 19.87 20.00
C ASP A 263 -2.20 20.12 20.65
N PHE A 264 -1.18 19.36 20.24
CA PHE A 264 0.18 19.46 20.78
C PHE A 264 1.17 20.13 19.83
N LYS A 265 0.71 20.66 18.68
CA LYS A 265 1.54 21.39 17.71
C LYS A 265 2.77 20.60 17.22
N GLY A 266 2.68 19.26 17.23
CA GLY A 266 3.79 18.37 16.90
C GLY A 266 4.83 18.18 18.00
N ASP A 267 4.64 18.75 19.19
CA ASP A 267 5.52 18.55 20.35
C ASP A 267 5.32 17.15 20.94
N LYS A 268 6.16 16.21 20.50
CA LYS A 268 6.15 14.81 20.94
C LYS A 268 6.45 14.65 22.41
N ASP A 269 7.40 15.43 22.94
CA ASP A 269 7.83 15.29 24.33
C ASP A 269 6.70 15.71 25.26
N HIS A 270 6.05 16.84 24.95
CA HIS A 270 4.87 17.29 25.68
C HIS A 270 3.71 16.29 25.54
N PHE A 271 3.47 15.77 24.33
CA PHE A 271 2.43 14.76 24.10
C PHE A 271 2.64 13.49 24.93
N PHE A 272 3.85 12.92 24.93
CA PHE A 272 4.13 11.70 25.70
C PHE A 272 4.17 11.95 27.20
N ALA A 273 4.67 13.10 27.65
CA ALA A 273 4.58 13.51 29.05
C ALA A 273 3.12 13.65 29.49
N PHE A 274 2.26 14.23 28.64
CA PHE A 274 0.83 14.33 28.91
C PHE A 274 0.19 12.94 29.05
N PHE A 275 0.45 12.01 28.13
CA PHE A 275 -0.08 10.64 28.17
C PHE A 275 0.71 9.69 29.09
N THR A 276 1.47 10.21 30.04
CA THR A 276 2.12 9.41 31.08
C THR A 276 1.37 9.58 32.39
N MET A 277 0.85 8.49 32.95
CA MET A 277 0.17 8.58 34.25
C MET A 277 1.21 8.86 35.34
N PRO A 278 0.91 9.79 36.29
CA PRO A 278 1.80 10.06 37.40
C PRO A 278 2.01 8.81 38.24
N GLU A 279 3.13 8.76 38.95
CA GLU A 279 3.44 7.68 39.87
C GLU A 279 2.32 7.55 40.91
N LYS A 280 1.85 6.32 41.11
CA LYS A 280 0.83 6.00 42.10
C LYS A 280 1.44 5.09 43.14
N LEU A 281 1.17 5.38 44.41
CA LEU A 281 1.42 4.42 45.48
C LEU A 281 0.50 3.22 45.27
N SER A 282 1.10 2.04 45.15
CA SER A 282 0.34 0.79 45.12
C SER A 282 -0.37 0.57 46.47
N LYS A 283 -1.34 -0.34 46.50
CA LYS A 283 -1.95 -0.82 47.77
C LYS A 283 -0.91 -1.39 48.75
N SER A 284 0.26 -1.79 48.26
CA SER A 284 1.38 -2.29 49.08
C SER A 284 2.35 -1.19 49.52
N GLY A 285 2.03 0.09 49.30
CA GLY A 285 2.89 1.23 49.64
C GLY A 285 4.12 1.39 48.74
N LYS A 286 4.26 0.56 47.70
CA LYS A 286 5.36 0.69 46.73
C LYS A 286 5.00 1.76 45.69
N LEU A 287 5.91 2.70 45.47
CA LEU A 287 5.80 3.68 44.39
C LEU A 287 5.93 2.93 43.05
N LEU A 288 4.86 2.91 42.26
CA LEU A 288 4.90 2.34 40.92
C LEU A 288 5.44 3.39 39.95
N PRO A 289 6.35 3.01 39.03
CA PRO A 289 6.89 3.94 38.06
C PRO A 289 5.77 4.50 37.19
N ALA A 290 5.98 5.72 36.71
CA ALA A 290 5.09 6.36 35.76
C ALA A 290 4.89 5.43 34.55
N LYS A 291 3.64 5.21 34.15
CA LYS A 291 3.30 4.31 33.04
C LYS A 291 2.65 5.09 31.91
N PRO A 292 3.12 4.92 30.66
CA PRO A 292 2.41 5.43 29.50
C PRO A 292 0.98 4.88 29.48
N VAL A 293 0.03 5.75 29.13
CA VAL A 293 -1.34 5.36 28.86
C VAL A 293 -1.35 4.42 27.66
N ALA A 294 -2.06 3.30 27.76
CA ALA A 294 -2.16 2.34 26.67
C ALA A 294 -2.81 3.00 25.43
N PHE A 295 -2.31 2.69 24.24
CA PHE A 295 -2.79 3.23 22.96
C PHE A 295 -4.33 3.22 22.85
N ARG A 296 -4.94 2.07 23.14
CA ARG A 296 -6.40 1.90 23.10
C ARG A 296 -7.13 2.92 23.99
N LEU A 297 -6.64 3.12 25.21
CA LEU A 297 -7.25 4.01 26.19
C LEU A 297 -7.15 5.49 25.76
N ALA A 298 -6.01 5.89 25.20
CA ALA A 298 -5.83 7.25 24.68
C ALA A 298 -6.79 7.52 23.51
N VAL A 299 -6.92 6.58 22.57
CA VAL A 299 -7.83 6.70 21.41
C VAL A 299 -9.29 6.81 21.84
N GLU A 300 -9.71 5.99 22.81
CA GLU A 300 -11.08 6.04 23.36
C GLU A 300 -11.32 7.31 24.20
N ALA A 301 -10.27 7.94 24.73
CA ALA A 301 -10.37 9.22 25.43
C ALA A 301 -10.61 10.40 24.47
N ILE A 302 -10.19 10.33 23.19
CA ILE A 302 -10.30 11.46 22.25
C ILE A 302 -11.74 11.95 22.09
N SER A 303 -12.71 11.05 21.92
CA SER A 303 -14.12 11.43 21.77
C SER A 303 -14.70 12.01 23.06
N ARG A 304 -14.29 11.47 24.21
CA ARG A 304 -14.76 11.90 25.53
C ARG A 304 -14.22 13.28 25.89
N CYS A 305 -12.92 13.50 25.69
CA CYS A 305 -12.26 14.78 25.84
C CYS A 305 -13.01 15.86 25.06
N LYS A 306 -13.21 15.67 23.74
CA LYS A 306 -13.95 16.63 22.90
C LYS A 306 -15.35 16.91 23.43
N LYS A 307 -16.14 15.86 23.69
CA LYS A 307 -17.51 16.01 24.20
C LYS A 307 -17.56 16.79 25.51
N GLU A 308 -16.66 16.49 26.45
CA GLU A 308 -16.68 17.11 27.77
C GLU A 308 -16.12 18.55 27.77
N VAL A 309 -15.17 18.85 26.88
CA VAL A 309 -14.69 20.22 26.62
C VAL A 309 -15.75 21.04 25.89
N ASP A 310 -16.48 20.46 24.94
CA ASP A 310 -17.57 21.16 24.25
C ASP A 310 -18.72 21.49 25.22
N VAL A 311 -19.07 20.57 26.13
CA VAL A 311 -20.00 20.86 27.23
C VAL A 311 -19.51 21.99 28.13
N GLU A 312 -18.19 22.08 28.36
CA GLU A 312 -17.61 23.22 29.06
C GLU A 312 -17.77 24.51 28.24
N ARG A 313 -17.44 24.50 26.95
CA ARG A 313 -17.58 25.66 26.04
C ARG A 313 -19.00 26.19 25.96
N SER A 314 -20.01 25.32 26.06
CA SER A 314 -21.43 25.71 26.02
C SER A 314 -21.96 26.36 27.31
N LYS A 315 -21.14 26.54 28.36
CA LYS A 315 -21.58 27.25 29.56
C LYS A 315 -21.74 28.74 29.28
N SER A 316 -22.83 29.33 29.78
CA SER A 316 -23.16 30.75 29.62
C SER A 316 -22.07 31.72 30.09
N VAL A 317 -21.21 31.30 31.02
CA VAL A 317 -20.04 32.10 31.48
C VAL A 317 -19.05 32.42 30.35
N TYR A 318 -19.06 31.65 29.27
CA TYR A 318 -18.20 31.89 28.10
C TYR A 318 -18.94 32.57 26.96
N HIS A 319 -20.19 33.00 27.15
CA HIS A 319 -20.97 33.65 26.10
C HIS A 319 -20.90 35.18 26.27
N ILE A 320 -20.94 35.91 25.16
CA ILE A 320 -21.00 37.37 25.19
C ILE A 320 -22.35 37.77 25.83
N PRO A 321 -22.38 38.72 26.78
CA PRO A 321 -23.63 39.27 27.28
C PRO A 321 -24.51 39.70 26.10
N ASP A 322 -25.78 39.30 26.13
CA ASP A 322 -26.81 39.63 25.14
C ASP A 322 -26.74 38.94 23.77
N SER A 323 -25.69 38.18 23.43
CA SER A 323 -25.57 37.57 22.09
C SER A 323 -25.72 36.04 22.00
N GLU A 324 -25.79 35.31 23.12
CA GLU A 324 -25.71 33.83 23.20
C GLU A 324 -24.52 33.19 22.44
N GLN A 325 -23.65 33.98 21.81
CA GLN A 325 -22.50 33.48 21.06
C GLN A 325 -21.32 33.24 21.99
N PHE A 326 -20.58 32.17 21.70
CA PHE A 326 -19.33 31.84 22.40
C PHE A 326 -18.27 32.94 22.20
N SER A 327 -17.69 33.40 23.31
CA SER A 327 -16.59 34.36 23.36
C SER A 327 -15.25 33.64 23.55
N LEU A 328 -14.43 33.68 22.51
CA LEU A 328 -13.06 33.17 22.58
C LEU A 328 -12.21 33.94 23.60
N GLU A 329 -12.48 35.22 23.83
CA GLU A 329 -11.76 36.06 24.81
C GLU A 329 -12.03 35.60 26.24
N LEU A 330 -13.29 35.33 26.60
CA LEU A 330 -13.65 34.82 27.92
C LEU A 330 -13.06 33.41 28.14
N TRP A 331 -13.07 32.58 27.10
CA TRP A 331 -12.44 31.26 27.12
C TRP A 331 -10.92 31.37 27.38
N ASN A 332 -10.23 32.20 26.60
CA ASN A 332 -8.78 32.41 26.72
C ASN A 332 -8.41 33.09 28.05
N THR A 333 -9.28 33.93 28.61
CA THR A 333 -9.06 34.54 29.93
C THR A 333 -9.01 33.47 31.03
N LYS A 334 -9.87 32.44 30.95
CA LYS A 334 -9.90 31.37 31.94
C LYS A 334 -8.85 30.30 31.70
N TRP A 335 -8.70 29.84 30.45
CA TRP A 335 -7.88 28.67 30.12
C TRP A 335 -6.51 29.02 29.53
N GLY A 336 -6.30 30.27 29.10
CA GLY A 336 -5.05 30.71 28.49
C GLY A 336 -4.80 30.01 27.14
N GLN A 337 -3.55 29.61 26.92
CA GLN A 337 -3.08 28.93 25.71
C GLN A 337 -3.19 27.39 25.77
N GLN A 338 -3.96 26.88 26.74
CA GLN A 338 -4.08 25.43 26.92
C GLN A 338 -4.90 24.79 25.82
N ASN A 339 -4.50 23.59 25.41
CA ASN A 339 -5.27 22.79 24.46
C ASN A 339 -6.44 22.05 25.16
N ASP A 340 -7.30 21.42 24.36
CA ASP A 340 -8.50 20.74 24.85
C ASP A 340 -8.18 19.64 25.86
N TRP A 341 -7.04 18.96 25.72
CA TRP A 341 -6.62 17.88 26.62
C TRP A 341 -6.18 18.41 27.99
N GLU A 342 -5.43 19.50 28.01
CA GLU A 342 -5.02 20.17 29.23
C GLU A 342 -6.22 20.74 29.99
N ILE A 343 -7.17 21.34 29.26
CA ILE A 343 -8.43 21.83 29.82
C ILE A 343 -9.23 20.66 30.40
N TRP A 344 -9.36 19.55 29.67
CA TRP A 344 -10.06 18.35 30.13
C TRP A 344 -9.46 17.76 31.42
N ARG A 345 -8.13 17.75 31.53
CA ARG A 345 -7.40 17.38 32.74
C ARG A 345 -7.66 18.35 33.89
N LYS A 346 -7.58 19.67 33.65
CA LYS A 346 -7.84 20.69 34.69
C LYS A 346 -9.29 20.71 35.18
N LEU A 347 -10.23 20.31 34.33
CA LEU A 347 -11.62 20.09 34.73
C LEU A 347 -11.80 18.89 35.69
N GLY A 348 -10.75 18.08 35.90
CA GLY A 348 -10.82 16.88 36.73
C GLY A 348 -11.65 15.76 36.12
N LYS A 349 -11.92 15.83 34.81
CA LYS A 349 -12.75 14.83 34.11
C LYS A 349 -11.96 13.79 33.34
N GLU A 350 -10.63 13.91 33.31
CA GLU A 350 -9.75 12.94 32.67
C GLU A 350 -9.94 11.55 33.28
N ARG A 351 -10.38 10.61 32.44
CA ARG A 351 -10.60 9.22 32.84
C ARG A 351 -10.30 8.25 31.71
N TYR A 352 -9.44 7.29 31.97
CA TYR A 352 -9.16 6.16 31.08
C TYR A 352 -9.90 4.94 31.61
N LEU A 353 -10.94 4.49 30.91
CA LEU A 353 -11.75 3.35 31.32
C LEU A 353 -11.08 2.08 30.78
N SER A 354 -10.59 1.23 31.68
CA SER A 354 -9.95 -0.05 31.36
C SER A 354 -10.96 -1.14 31.05
#